data_AF-A0AA38LIF5-F1
#
_entry.id   AF-A0AA38LIF5-F1
#
_cell.length_a   1.000
_cell.length_b   1.000
_cell.length_c   1.000
_cell.angle_alpha   90.00
_cell.angle_beta   90.00
_cell.angle_gamma   90.00
#
_symmetry.space_group_name_H-M   'P 1'
#
loop_
_entity.id
_entity.type
_entity.pdbx_description
1 polymer ?
#
loop_
_entity_poly.entity_id
_entity_poly.type
_entity_poly.pdbx_seq_one_letter_code
_entity_poly.pdbx_strand_id
1 'polypeptide(L)'
;VERFTQTPEINFYEDMSTRLNKLLAEFKVLEDPRDRVMRLLDYSSLLPPLPQSQRITLNRVMGCTAQVWLIAKLGSDGRMYFGADSDSKITRGFCSCLISCLNGSLPEEVLKVKIEDLSSINIGVAGGANSRANTWHNLLISMQKRIRAILAKNSGKSPVEAFPSLLITAEDISSQGSFAEAQAKYLSPDASKVADLVDALKEKQIGAPGTFLHGSGGSGCSCSCQTGVATYPHFRFT
;
A
#
# COMPACT_ATOMS: atom_id res chain seq x y z
N VAL A 1 15.24 -24.32 -8.70
CA VAL A 1 14.23 -23.25 -8.60
C VAL A 1 12.90 -23.91 -8.28
N GLU A 2 12.26 -23.58 -7.15
CA GLU A 2 11.09 -24.29 -6.60
C GLU A 2 9.87 -24.25 -7.56
N ARG A 3 9.03 -25.29 -7.52
CA ARG A 3 7.89 -25.51 -8.44
C ARG A 3 6.93 -24.32 -8.64
N PHE A 4 6.82 -23.38 -7.70
CA PHE A 4 5.88 -22.26 -7.81
C PHE A 4 6.32 -21.16 -8.78
N THR A 5 7.58 -21.15 -9.23
CA THR A 5 8.07 -20.21 -10.25
C THR A 5 7.93 -20.75 -11.66
N GLN A 6 7.46 -21.99 -11.82
CA GLN A 6 7.26 -22.65 -13.11
C GLN A 6 5.91 -22.20 -13.71
N THR A 7 5.80 -20.91 -14.04
CA THR A 7 4.76 -20.46 -14.98
C THR A 7 5.15 -20.99 -16.36
N PRO A 8 4.33 -21.81 -17.04
CA PRO A 8 4.81 -22.63 -18.16
C PRO A 8 5.26 -21.87 -19.42
N GLU A 9 5.01 -20.56 -19.53
CA GLU A 9 5.17 -19.81 -20.78
C GLU A 9 5.83 -18.43 -20.60
N ILE A 10 6.69 -18.24 -19.60
CA ILE A 10 7.47 -16.99 -19.59
C ILE A 10 8.63 -17.16 -20.57
N ASN A 11 8.50 -16.51 -21.72
CA ASN A 11 9.59 -16.36 -22.66
C ASN A 11 10.65 -15.43 -22.04
N PHE A 12 11.66 -16.01 -21.38
CA PHE A 12 12.75 -15.27 -20.76
C PHE A 12 13.64 -14.51 -21.77
N TYR A 13 13.49 -14.76 -23.08
CA TYR A 13 14.17 -14.01 -24.13
C TYR A 13 13.43 -12.72 -24.51
N GLU A 14 12.20 -12.54 -24.04
CA GLU A 14 11.41 -11.34 -24.27
C GLU A 14 11.55 -10.36 -23.10
N ASP A 15 11.86 -9.11 -23.42
CA ASP A 15 11.97 -8.07 -22.41
C ASP A 15 10.63 -7.82 -21.68
N MET A 16 10.70 -7.25 -20.48
CA MET A 16 9.49 -7.01 -19.68
C MET A 16 8.51 -6.07 -20.38
N SER A 17 9.00 -5.00 -21.00
CA SER A 17 8.15 -3.99 -21.61
C SER A 17 7.30 -4.61 -22.72
N THR A 18 7.90 -5.47 -23.53
CA THR A 18 7.21 -6.21 -24.59
C THR A 18 6.16 -7.15 -24.02
N ARG A 19 6.47 -7.95 -22.99
CA ARG A 19 5.48 -8.82 -22.31
C ARG A 19 4.32 -8.02 -21.71
N LEU A 20 4.63 -6.90 -21.07
CA LEU A 20 3.64 -5.98 -20.51
C LEU A 20 2.75 -5.39 -21.61
N ASN A 21 3.34 -4.86 -22.68
CA ASN A 21 2.59 -4.27 -23.79
C ASN A 21 1.67 -5.28 -24.49
N LYS A 22 2.11 -6.54 -24.65
CA LYS A 22 1.25 -7.62 -25.18
C LYS A 22 0.02 -7.85 -24.31
N LEU A 23 0.21 -7.98 -23.00
CA LEU A 23 -0.88 -8.14 -22.04
C LEU A 23 -1.84 -6.94 -22.09
N LEU A 24 -1.31 -5.72 -22.12
CA LEU A 24 -2.13 -4.51 -22.20
C LEU A 24 -2.91 -4.44 -23.51
N ALA A 25 -2.29 -4.76 -24.64
CA ALA A 25 -2.94 -4.78 -25.95
C ALA A 25 -4.08 -5.81 -26.00
N GLU A 26 -3.85 -6.99 -25.40
CA GLU A 26 -4.87 -8.03 -25.28
C GLU A 26 -6.10 -7.56 -24.50
N PHE A 27 -5.94 -6.91 -23.35
CA PHE A 27 -7.08 -6.39 -22.59
C PHE A 27 -7.71 -5.15 -23.25
N LYS A 28 -6.94 -4.38 -24.02
CA LYS A 28 -7.42 -3.18 -24.69
C LYS A 28 -8.42 -3.47 -25.82
N VAL A 29 -8.24 -4.58 -26.55
CA VAL A 29 -9.17 -4.98 -27.62
C VAL A 29 -10.51 -5.52 -27.09
N LEU A 30 -10.58 -5.88 -25.80
CA LEU A 30 -11.79 -6.33 -25.15
C LEU A 30 -12.63 -5.12 -24.73
N GLU A 31 -13.65 -4.78 -25.52
CA GLU A 31 -14.55 -3.66 -25.24
C GLU A 31 -15.61 -4.03 -24.19
N ASP A 32 -16.13 -5.27 -24.22
CA ASP A 32 -17.11 -5.75 -23.25
C ASP A 32 -16.43 -6.07 -21.90
N PRO A 33 -16.85 -5.45 -20.77
CA PRO A 33 -16.35 -5.79 -19.44
C PRO A 33 -16.47 -7.29 -19.10
N ARG A 34 -17.48 -7.99 -19.63
CA ARG A 34 -17.67 -9.44 -19.42
C ARG A 34 -16.54 -10.24 -20.06
N ASP A 35 -16.08 -9.85 -21.25
CA ASP A 35 -14.97 -10.52 -21.94
C ASP A 35 -13.66 -10.32 -21.18
N ARG A 36 -13.45 -9.14 -20.59
CA ARG A 36 -12.29 -8.89 -19.71
C ARG A 36 -12.30 -9.78 -18.47
N VAL A 37 -13.47 -9.97 -17.86
CA VAL A 37 -13.62 -10.89 -16.73
C VAL A 37 -13.35 -12.32 -17.17
N MET A 38 -13.90 -12.77 -18.30
CA MET A 38 -13.65 -14.11 -18.83
C MET A 38 -12.16 -14.33 -19.09
N ARG A 39 -11.49 -13.34 -19.71
CA ARG A 39 -10.06 -13.41 -19.97
C ARG A 39 -9.25 -13.52 -18.68
N LEU A 40 -9.61 -12.79 -17.62
CA LEU A 40 -8.99 -12.96 -16.31
C LEU A 40 -9.20 -14.36 -15.73
N LEU A 41 -10.37 -14.97 -15.94
CA LEU A 41 -10.63 -16.33 -15.48
C LEU A 41 -9.76 -17.35 -16.22
N ASP A 42 -9.49 -17.14 -17.52
CA ASP A 42 -8.53 -17.95 -18.27
C ASP A 42 -7.12 -17.83 -17.66
N TYR A 43 -6.67 -16.59 -17.42
CA TYR A 43 -5.40 -16.31 -16.73
C TYR A 43 -5.35 -16.96 -15.34
N SER A 44 -6.47 -16.99 -14.61
CA SER A 44 -6.51 -17.61 -13.28
C SER A 44 -6.12 -19.09 -13.32
N SER A 45 -6.43 -19.79 -14.41
CA SER A 45 -6.12 -21.21 -14.60
C SER A 45 -4.65 -21.44 -14.94
N LEU A 46 -3.97 -20.44 -15.49
CA LEU A 46 -2.53 -20.49 -15.83
C LEU A 46 -1.63 -20.31 -14.61
N LEU A 47 -2.13 -19.71 -13.53
CA LEU A 47 -1.34 -19.49 -12.33
C LEU A 47 -1.10 -20.82 -11.59
N PRO A 48 0.17 -21.25 -11.42
CA PRO A 48 0.50 -22.42 -10.61
C PRO A 48 0.01 -22.25 -9.17
N PRO A 49 -0.51 -23.32 -8.54
CA PRO A 49 -0.96 -23.23 -7.16
C PRO A 49 0.20 -22.93 -6.22
N LEU A 50 -0.03 -22.06 -5.24
CA LEU A 50 0.96 -21.77 -4.21
C LEU A 50 0.93 -22.89 -3.14
N PRO A 51 2.09 -23.42 -2.71
CA PRO A 51 2.14 -24.43 -1.66
C PRO A 51 1.43 -23.96 -0.39
N GLN A 52 0.72 -24.85 0.30
CA GLN A 52 -0.04 -24.50 1.50
C GLN A 52 0.85 -23.91 2.61
N SER A 53 2.11 -24.34 2.70
CA SER A 53 3.12 -23.79 3.61
C SER A 53 3.45 -22.31 3.36
N GLN A 54 3.16 -21.79 2.16
CA GLN A 54 3.36 -20.39 1.80
C GLN A 54 2.08 -19.55 1.97
N ARG A 55 0.92 -20.18 2.22
CA ARG A 55 -0.35 -19.49 2.52
C ARG A 55 -0.43 -19.07 3.99
N ILE A 56 0.56 -18.29 4.43
CA ILE A 56 0.71 -17.80 5.81
C ILE A 56 0.47 -16.29 5.92
N THR A 57 0.21 -15.79 7.13
CA THR A 57 -0.07 -14.36 7.40
C THR A 57 1.03 -13.43 6.89
N LEU A 58 2.30 -13.84 6.96
CA LEU A 58 3.44 -13.03 6.47
C LEU A 58 3.42 -12.81 4.94
N ASN A 59 2.79 -13.70 4.19
CA ASN A 59 2.68 -13.60 2.73
C ASN A 59 1.41 -12.87 2.28
N ARG A 60 0.59 -12.38 3.21
CA ARG A 60 -0.66 -11.69 2.89
C ARG A 60 -0.43 -10.39 2.13
N VAL A 61 -1.32 -10.12 1.19
CA VAL A 61 -1.48 -8.79 0.58
C VAL A 61 -2.67 -8.10 1.25
N MET A 62 -2.43 -6.93 1.82
CA MET A 62 -3.45 -6.13 2.49
C MET A 62 -4.16 -5.20 1.48
N GLY A 63 -5.41 -4.85 1.75
CA GLY A 63 -6.21 -3.93 0.92
C GLY A 63 -7.02 -4.61 -0.20
N CYS A 64 -6.83 -5.91 -0.44
CA CYS A 64 -7.71 -6.69 -1.31
C CYS A 64 -8.96 -7.14 -0.54
N THR A 65 -10.12 -7.14 -1.23
CA THR A 65 -11.37 -7.72 -0.69
C THR A 65 -11.24 -9.23 -0.53
N ALA A 66 -10.68 -9.88 -1.55
CA ALA A 66 -10.31 -11.29 -1.54
C ALA A 66 -9.03 -11.53 -0.75
N GLN A 67 -8.89 -12.75 -0.22
CA GLN A 67 -7.66 -13.19 0.39
C GLN A 67 -6.59 -13.44 -0.68
N VAL A 68 -5.44 -12.77 -0.57
CA VAL A 68 -4.29 -12.97 -1.47
C VAL A 68 -3.01 -13.23 -0.69
N TRP A 69 -2.23 -14.18 -1.19
CA TRP A 69 -0.86 -14.45 -0.74
C TRP A 69 0.10 -14.23 -1.89
N LEU A 70 1.23 -13.58 -1.60
CA LEU A 70 2.26 -13.25 -2.56
C LEU A 70 3.63 -13.57 -1.95
N ILE A 71 4.46 -14.27 -2.71
CA ILE A 71 5.87 -14.49 -2.43
C ILE A 71 6.71 -13.87 -3.54
N ALA A 72 7.88 -13.38 -3.15
CA ALA A 72 8.88 -12.82 -4.06
C ALA A 72 10.25 -13.35 -3.64
N LYS A 73 11.08 -13.70 -4.61
CA LYS A 73 12.45 -14.17 -4.41
C LYS A 73 13.36 -13.53 -5.45
N LEU A 74 14.57 -13.16 -5.06
CA LEU A 74 15.62 -12.81 -6.01
C LEU A 74 16.36 -14.09 -6.38
N GLY A 75 16.38 -14.41 -7.68
CA GLY A 75 17.13 -15.53 -8.21
C GLY A 75 18.64 -15.28 -8.18
N SER A 76 19.42 -16.34 -8.33
CA SER A 76 20.89 -16.26 -8.44
C SER A 76 21.34 -15.54 -9.73
N ASP A 77 20.45 -15.45 -10.72
CA ASP A 77 20.61 -14.70 -11.96
C ASP A 77 20.31 -13.20 -11.81
N GLY A 78 19.98 -12.74 -10.59
CA GLY A 78 19.65 -11.34 -10.31
C GLY A 78 18.23 -10.94 -10.71
N ARG A 79 17.37 -11.90 -11.09
CA ARG A 79 16.00 -11.63 -11.55
C ARG A 79 14.97 -11.92 -10.47
N MET A 80 13.84 -11.22 -10.51
CA MET A 80 12.76 -11.38 -9.56
C MET A 80 11.82 -12.52 -9.96
N TYR A 81 11.55 -13.41 -9.00
CA TYR A 81 10.60 -14.49 -9.14
C TYR A 81 9.44 -14.37 -8.16
N PHE A 82 8.22 -14.51 -8.68
CA PHE A 82 6.99 -14.33 -7.92
C PHE A 82 6.14 -15.59 -7.93
N GLY A 83 5.42 -15.81 -6.83
CA GLY A 83 4.35 -16.79 -6.74
C GLY A 83 3.20 -16.18 -5.96
N ALA A 84 1.96 -16.46 -6.35
CA ALA A 84 0.80 -15.89 -5.68
C ALA A 84 -0.39 -16.84 -5.75
N ASP A 85 -1.37 -16.57 -4.89
CA ASP A 85 -2.63 -17.32 -4.86
C ASP A 85 -3.73 -16.53 -4.17
N SER A 86 -4.98 -16.88 -4.45
CA SER A 86 -6.14 -16.22 -3.87
C SER A 86 -7.34 -17.16 -3.73
N ASP A 87 -8.21 -16.87 -2.76
CA ASP A 87 -9.53 -17.50 -2.63
C ASP A 87 -10.53 -17.07 -3.72
N SER A 88 -10.27 -15.97 -4.43
CA SER A 88 -11.06 -15.50 -5.56
C SER A 88 -10.39 -15.82 -6.89
N LYS A 89 -11.15 -16.44 -7.82
CA LYS A 89 -10.66 -16.73 -9.18
C LYS A 89 -10.29 -15.46 -9.95
N ILE A 90 -11.06 -14.38 -9.81
CA ILE A 90 -10.78 -13.10 -10.48
C ILE A 90 -9.46 -12.52 -9.96
N THR A 91 -9.27 -12.53 -8.64
CA THR A 91 -8.03 -12.05 -8.02
C THR A 91 -6.84 -12.90 -8.40
N ARG A 92 -7.02 -14.22 -8.49
CA ARG A 92 -6.02 -15.15 -9.03
C ARG A 92 -5.67 -14.84 -10.49
N GLY A 93 -6.65 -14.43 -11.30
CA GLY A 93 -6.44 -13.90 -12.65
C GLY A 93 -5.51 -12.69 -12.67
N PHE A 94 -5.78 -11.67 -11.84
CA PHE A 94 -4.90 -10.51 -11.72
C PHE A 94 -3.48 -10.88 -11.28
N CYS A 95 -3.35 -11.81 -10.33
CA CYS A 95 -2.05 -12.33 -9.91
C CYS A 95 -1.31 -12.95 -11.10
N SER A 96 -1.99 -13.78 -11.89
CA SER A 96 -1.40 -14.42 -13.08
C SER A 96 -0.95 -13.41 -14.13
N CYS A 97 -1.76 -12.38 -14.40
CA CYS A 97 -1.43 -11.32 -15.35
C CYS A 97 -0.16 -10.56 -14.93
N LEU A 98 -0.07 -10.17 -13.66
CA LEU A 98 1.13 -9.47 -13.18
C LEU A 98 2.37 -10.38 -13.16
N ILE A 99 2.19 -11.65 -12.78
CA ILE A 99 3.29 -12.61 -12.78
C ILE A 99 3.76 -12.90 -14.22
N SER A 100 2.87 -13.00 -15.21
CA SER A 100 3.29 -13.30 -16.59
C SER A 100 4.18 -12.21 -17.20
N CYS A 101 3.95 -10.94 -16.86
CA CYS A 101 4.76 -9.83 -17.38
C CYS A 101 5.96 -9.44 -16.50
N LEU A 102 5.89 -9.58 -15.17
CA LEU A 102 6.94 -9.10 -14.24
C LEU A 102 7.92 -10.20 -13.79
N ASN A 103 7.53 -11.47 -13.85
CA ASN A 103 8.38 -12.57 -13.41
C ASN A 103 9.57 -12.75 -14.36
N GLY A 104 10.77 -12.99 -13.82
CA GLY A 104 12.00 -13.05 -14.61
C GLY A 104 12.58 -11.68 -15.01
N SER A 105 12.04 -10.57 -14.50
CA SER A 105 12.57 -9.23 -14.76
C SER A 105 13.58 -8.79 -13.70
N LEU A 106 14.39 -7.77 -14.01
CA LEU A 106 15.31 -7.19 -13.04
C LEU A 106 14.52 -6.38 -11.99
N PRO A 107 14.99 -6.33 -10.72
CA PRO A 107 14.33 -5.58 -9.65
C PRO A 107 14.00 -4.13 -10.01
N GLU A 108 14.96 -3.43 -10.63
CA GLU A 108 14.86 -2.02 -11.02
C GLU A 108 13.82 -1.80 -12.13
N GLU A 109 13.60 -2.77 -13.01
CA GLU A 109 12.56 -2.67 -14.03
C GLU A 109 11.19 -2.73 -13.36
N VAL A 110 10.97 -3.68 -12.44
CA VAL A 110 9.67 -3.87 -11.79
C VAL A 110 9.34 -2.68 -10.88
N LEU A 111 10.35 -2.07 -10.27
CA LEU A 111 10.20 -0.86 -9.47
C LEU A 111 9.86 0.40 -10.29
N LYS A 112 10.12 0.41 -11.60
CA LYS A 112 9.77 1.52 -12.50
C LYS A 112 8.34 1.45 -13.01
N VAL A 113 7.71 0.28 -12.99
CA VAL A 113 6.31 0.11 -13.41
C VAL A 113 5.40 0.95 -12.53
N LYS A 114 4.61 1.81 -13.16
CA LYS A 114 3.65 2.66 -12.47
C LYS A 114 2.25 2.08 -12.58
N ILE A 115 1.36 2.60 -11.75
CA ILE A 115 -0.04 2.19 -11.72
C ILE A 115 -0.71 2.50 -13.06
N GLU A 116 -0.39 3.66 -13.65
CA GLU A 116 -0.99 4.14 -14.89
C GLU A 116 -0.69 3.20 -16.07
N ASP A 117 0.48 2.57 -16.05
CA ASP A 117 0.93 1.61 -17.07
C ASP A 117 0.01 0.37 -17.13
N LEU A 118 -0.65 0.01 -16.04
CA LEU A 118 -1.51 -1.18 -15.93
C LEU A 118 -3.01 -0.89 -16.05
N SER A 119 -3.38 0.36 -16.32
CA SER A 119 -4.77 0.82 -16.35
C SER A 119 -5.67 0.01 -17.31
N SER A 120 -5.10 -0.54 -18.40
CA SER A 120 -5.86 -1.32 -19.39
C SER A 120 -6.33 -2.68 -18.88
N ILE A 121 -5.69 -3.25 -17.86
CA ILE A 121 -6.11 -4.53 -17.24
C ILE A 121 -7.32 -4.33 -16.32
N ASN A 122 -7.75 -3.08 -16.09
CA ASN A 122 -8.92 -2.81 -15.28
C ASN A 122 -10.20 -3.35 -15.96
N ILE A 123 -10.94 -4.16 -15.21
CA ILE A 123 -12.15 -4.83 -15.66
C ILE A 123 -13.44 -4.04 -15.41
N GLY A 124 -13.33 -2.80 -14.92
CA GLY A 124 -14.48 -1.89 -14.81
C GLY A 124 -15.52 -2.29 -13.76
N VAL A 125 -15.21 -3.24 -12.86
CA VAL A 125 -16.14 -3.67 -11.81
C VAL A 125 -16.26 -2.55 -10.77
N ALA A 126 -17.40 -1.85 -10.81
CA ALA A 126 -17.91 -0.83 -9.88
C ALA A 126 -16.86 -0.15 -8.96
N GLY A 127 -16.33 1.01 -9.41
CA GLY A 127 -15.56 1.91 -8.54
C GLY A 127 -14.55 2.83 -9.23
N GLY A 128 -14.36 2.73 -10.55
CA GLY A 128 -13.41 3.58 -11.28
C GLY A 128 -11.93 3.28 -10.98
N ALA A 129 -11.04 3.97 -11.70
CA ALA A 129 -9.59 3.80 -11.58
C ALA A 129 -9.03 4.08 -10.17
N ASN A 130 -9.79 4.77 -9.30
CA ASN A 130 -9.40 5.16 -7.95
C ASN A 130 -10.08 4.35 -6.83
N SER A 131 -10.77 3.26 -7.16
CA SER A 131 -11.40 2.42 -6.14
C SER A 131 -10.35 1.72 -5.27
N ARG A 132 -10.53 1.82 -3.94
CA ARG A 132 -9.84 0.97 -2.95
C ARG A 132 -10.03 -0.54 -3.21
N ALA A 133 -10.97 -0.91 -4.09
CA ALA A 133 -11.23 -2.27 -4.55
C ALA A 133 -10.32 -2.75 -5.70
N ASN A 134 -9.37 -1.94 -6.17
CA ASN A 134 -8.52 -2.32 -7.30
C ASN A 134 -7.42 -3.32 -6.91
N THR A 135 -7.81 -4.59 -6.90
CA THR A 135 -6.99 -5.75 -6.54
C THR A 135 -5.60 -5.74 -7.19
N TRP A 136 -5.50 -5.41 -8.49
CA TRP A 136 -4.23 -5.38 -9.20
C TRP A 136 -3.27 -4.28 -8.71
N HIS A 137 -3.78 -3.13 -8.26
CA HIS A 137 -2.92 -2.05 -7.73
C HIS A 137 -2.23 -2.50 -6.45
N ASN A 138 -3.00 -3.08 -5.52
CA ASN A 138 -2.48 -3.57 -4.25
C ASN A 138 -1.44 -4.69 -4.47
N LEU A 139 -1.64 -5.51 -5.51
CA LEU A 139 -0.67 -6.53 -5.90
C LEU A 139 0.64 -5.92 -6.40
N LEU A 140 0.60 -4.97 -7.34
CA LEU A 140 1.80 -4.30 -7.82
C LEU A 140 2.57 -3.63 -6.67
N ILE A 141 1.88 -2.87 -5.82
CA ILE A 141 2.48 -2.20 -4.67
C ILE A 141 3.12 -3.22 -3.72
N SER A 142 2.44 -4.34 -3.46
CA SER A 142 2.97 -5.41 -2.61
C SER A 142 4.22 -6.08 -3.22
N MET A 143 4.22 -6.32 -4.53
CA MET A 143 5.38 -6.83 -5.27
C MET A 143 6.57 -5.87 -5.12
N GLN A 144 6.38 -4.59 -5.42
CA GLN A 144 7.43 -3.58 -5.29
C GLN A 144 7.95 -3.43 -3.86
N LYS A 145 7.06 -3.46 -2.85
CA LYS A 145 7.45 -3.44 -1.43
C LYS A 145 8.33 -4.65 -1.07
N ARG A 146 7.96 -5.84 -1.53
CA ARG A 146 8.75 -7.07 -1.29
C ARG A 146 10.11 -7.00 -1.98
N ILE A 147 10.18 -6.45 -3.20
CA ILE A 147 11.46 -6.21 -3.90
C ILE A 147 12.36 -5.29 -3.07
N ARG A 148 11.87 -4.14 -2.62
CA ARG A 148 12.65 -3.21 -1.79
C ARG A 148 13.16 -3.89 -0.52
N ALA A 149 12.32 -4.68 0.15
CA ALA A 149 12.72 -5.42 1.35
C ALA A 149 13.81 -6.47 1.08
N ILE A 150 13.76 -7.15 -0.07
CA ILE A 150 14.77 -8.14 -0.48
C ILE A 150 16.10 -7.43 -0.80
N LEU A 151 16.07 -6.33 -1.55
CA LEU A 151 17.26 -5.55 -1.90
C LEU A 151 17.92 -4.93 -0.66
N ALA A 152 17.14 -4.44 0.29
CA ALA A 152 17.66 -3.93 1.56
C ALA A 152 18.41 -5.03 2.33
N LYS A 153 17.79 -6.19 2.51
CA LYS A 153 18.42 -7.35 3.17
C LYS A 153 19.74 -7.77 2.50
N ASN A 154 19.77 -7.80 1.17
CA ASN A 154 20.97 -8.21 0.42
C ASN A 154 22.10 -7.18 0.43
N SER A 155 21.78 -5.89 0.60
CA SER A 155 22.78 -4.81 0.70
C SER A 155 23.28 -4.58 2.13
N GLY A 156 22.86 -5.42 3.10
CA GLY A 156 23.16 -5.23 4.52
C GLY A 156 22.46 -4.00 5.13
N LYS A 157 21.55 -3.36 4.39
CA LYS A 157 20.77 -2.20 4.86
C LYS A 157 19.50 -2.69 5.55
N SER A 158 19.22 -2.18 6.75
CA SER A 158 17.97 -2.50 7.47
C SER A 158 16.73 -2.19 6.60
N PRO A 159 15.67 -3.03 6.56
CA PRO A 159 14.61 -2.94 5.55
C PRO A 159 13.63 -1.76 5.67
N VAL A 160 13.90 -0.79 6.53
CA VAL A 160 13.05 0.38 6.73
C VAL A 160 14.01 1.52 7.05
N GLU A 161 14.14 2.52 6.17
CA GLU A 161 14.55 3.84 6.67
C GLU A 161 13.52 4.18 7.75
N ALA A 162 14.00 4.32 8.99
CA ALA A 162 13.14 4.61 10.14
C ALA A 162 12.13 5.67 9.71
N PHE A 163 10.83 5.41 9.95
CA PHE A 163 9.81 6.40 9.66
C PHE A 163 10.30 7.74 10.24
N PRO A 164 10.33 8.82 9.44
CA PRO A 164 10.78 10.12 9.92
C PRO A 164 9.85 10.54 11.06
N SER A 165 10.28 10.30 12.29
CA SER A 165 9.53 10.53 13.51
C SER A 165 10.10 11.74 14.22
N LEU A 166 9.22 12.52 14.83
CA LEU A 166 9.62 13.51 15.82
C LEU A 166 10.08 12.77 17.06
N LEU A 167 11.34 12.98 17.47
CA LEU A 167 11.83 12.50 18.74
C LEU A 167 11.46 13.55 19.79
N ILE A 168 10.49 13.23 20.65
CA ILE A 168 10.08 14.08 21.77
C ILE A 168 10.75 13.54 23.02
N THR A 169 11.65 14.32 23.60
CA THR A 169 12.28 14.08 24.90
C THR A 169 11.69 15.05 25.93
N ALA A 170 12.05 14.89 27.21
CA ALA A 170 11.60 15.82 28.25
C ALA A 170 12.19 17.22 28.05
N GLU A 171 13.35 17.31 27.40
CA GLU A 171 14.08 18.57 27.19
C GLU A 171 13.96 19.14 25.78
N ASP A 172 13.66 18.34 24.75
CA ASP A 172 13.70 18.82 23.36
C ASP A 172 12.86 18.00 22.35
N ILE A 173 12.53 18.63 21.21
CA ILE A 173 11.86 18.02 20.05
C ILE A 173 12.79 18.09 18.84
N SER A 174 13.26 16.94 18.35
CA SER A 174 14.09 16.89 17.12
C SER A 174 13.39 16.16 15.99
N SER A 175 13.48 16.71 14.77
CA SER A 175 12.97 16.10 13.56
C SER A 175 14.05 15.31 12.83
N GLN A 176 13.72 14.10 12.40
CA GLN A 176 14.54 13.31 11.49
C GLN A 176 13.86 13.26 10.12
N GLY A 177 14.44 13.94 9.13
CA GLY A 177 13.99 13.91 7.74
C GLY A 177 12.93 14.97 7.37
N SER A 178 12.77 15.18 6.06
CA SER A 178 11.99 16.29 5.48
C SER A 178 10.51 16.29 5.84
N PHE A 179 9.93 15.12 6.10
CA PHE A 179 8.54 15.00 6.55
C PHE A 179 8.35 15.40 8.02
N ALA A 180 9.26 14.99 8.91
CA ALA A 180 9.23 15.37 10.33
C ALA A 180 9.53 16.87 10.53
N GLU A 181 10.41 17.45 9.70
CA GLU A 181 10.66 18.89 9.67
C GLU A 181 9.40 19.69 9.29
N ALA A 182 8.64 19.21 8.30
CA ALA A 182 7.37 19.82 7.92
C ALA A 182 6.34 19.75 9.05
N GLN A 183 6.28 18.64 9.81
CA GLN A 183 5.40 18.50 10.97
C GLN A 183 5.84 19.33 12.18
N ALA A 184 7.15 19.47 12.44
CA ALA A 184 7.69 20.30 13.51
C ALA A 184 7.24 21.77 13.37
N LYS A 185 7.16 22.27 12.13
CA LYS A 185 6.67 23.62 11.83
C LYS A 185 5.21 23.85 12.25
N TYR A 186 4.39 22.81 12.34
CA TYR A 186 3.00 22.88 12.82
C TYR A 186 2.88 22.79 14.34
N LEU A 187 3.93 22.37 15.06
CA LEU A 187 3.93 22.25 16.52
C LEU A 187 4.20 23.58 17.24
N SER A 188 4.74 24.58 16.53
CA SER A 188 4.93 25.94 17.01
C SER A 188 3.98 26.88 16.27
N PRO A 189 2.68 26.94 16.63
CA PRO A 189 1.74 27.80 15.95
C PRO A 189 2.11 29.28 16.13
N ASP A 190 1.82 30.09 15.12
CA ASP A 190 1.96 31.53 15.16
C ASP A 190 1.11 32.11 16.32
N ALA A 191 1.79 32.68 17.32
CA ALA A 191 1.16 33.18 18.54
C ALA A 191 0.07 34.23 18.26
N SER A 192 0.22 35.04 17.20
CA SER A 192 -0.78 36.05 16.82
C SER A 192 -2.07 35.37 16.35
N LYS A 193 -1.96 34.34 15.51
CA LYS A 193 -3.13 33.62 14.99
C LYS A 193 -3.82 32.79 16.07
N VAL A 194 -3.06 32.28 17.04
CA VAL A 194 -3.62 31.61 18.21
C VAL A 194 -4.40 32.60 19.06
N ALA A 195 -3.88 33.82 19.27
CA ALA A 195 -4.60 34.87 20.00
C ALA A 195 -5.92 35.26 19.30
N ASP A 196 -5.88 35.48 17.98
CA ASP A 196 -7.07 35.80 17.19
C ASP A 196 -8.15 34.70 17.29
N LEU A 197 -7.73 33.43 17.24
CA LEU A 197 -8.63 32.30 17.39
C LEU A 197 -9.21 32.23 18.81
N VAL A 198 -8.40 32.46 19.85
CA VAL A 198 -8.86 32.48 21.24
C VAL A 198 -9.90 33.56 21.46
N ASP A 199 -9.71 34.75 20.90
CA ASP A 199 -10.66 35.86 21.03
C ASP A 199 -11.96 35.55 20.27
N ALA A 200 -11.87 34.98 19.07
CA ALA A 200 -13.05 34.53 18.31
C ALA A 200 -13.84 33.41 19.03
N LEU A 201 -13.16 32.48 19.71
CA LEU A 201 -13.80 31.42 20.49
C LEU A 201 -14.50 31.98 21.74
N LYS A 202 -13.89 32.96 22.42
CA LYS A 202 -14.50 33.67 23.57
C LYS A 202 -15.74 34.44 23.15
N GLU A 203 -15.65 35.21 22.07
CA GLU A 203 -16.78 36.00 21.55
C GLU A 203 -17.98 35.11 21.21
N LYS A 204 -17.72 33.95 20.59
CA LYS A 204 -18.76 33.02 20.15
C LYS A 204 -19.18 31.99 21.20
N GLN A 205 -18.61 32.04 22.42
CA GLN A 205 -18.81 31.07 23.50
C GLN A 205 -18.63 29.60 23.05
N ILE A 206 -17.63 29.33 22.22
CA ILE A 206 -17.35 27.99 21.68
C ILE A 206 -16.32 27.29 22.58
N GLY A 207 -16.74 26.21 23.25
CA GLY A 207 -15.83 25.32 23.97
C GLY A 207 -15.27 24.21 23.07
N ALA A 208 -14.00 23.83 23.26
CA ALA A 208 -13.41 22.64 22.63
C ALA A 208 -13.37 21.49 23.66
N PRO A 209 -14.25 20.48 23.57
CA PRO A 209 -14.18 19.33 24.45
C PRO A 209 -12.96 18.46 24.08
N GLY A 210 -12.04 18.25 25.03
CA GLY A 210 -10.96 17.27 24.91
C GLY A 210 -11.42 15.92 25.45
N THR A 211 -11.27 14.85 24.66
CA THR A 211 -11.50 13.48 25.13
C THR A 211 -10.14 12.81 25.35
N PHE A 212 -9.82 12.46 26.59
CA PHE A 212 -8.58 11.75 26.93
C PHE A 212 -8.83 10.23 26.86
N LEU A 213 -8.15 9.55 25.93
CA LEU A 213 -8.16 8.09 25.87
C LEU A 213 -6.93 7.56 26.62
N HIS A 214 -7.16 6.91 27.78
CA HIS A 214 -6.11 6.17 28.49
C HIS A 214 -5.96 4.77 27.88
N GLY A 215 -4.94 4.60 27.04
CA GLY A 215 -4.46 3.28 26.60
C GLY A 215 -3.24 2.86 27.43
N SER A 216 -3.23 1.63 27.92
CA SER A 216 -2.07 1.01 28.57
C SER A 216 -0.95 0.79 27.54
N GLY A 217 -0.12 1.81 27.31
CA GLY A 217 1.00 1.76 26.38
C GLY A 217 1.40 3.08 25.71
N GLY A 218 0.66 4.17 25.94
CA GLY A 218 1.02 5.49 25.44
C GLY A 218 -0.20 6.43 25.42
N SER A 219 -0.04 7.62 26.00
CA SER A 219 -1.06 8.66 26.04
C SER A 219 -1.17 9.35 24.68
N GLY A 220 -2.26 9.09 23.96
CA GLY A 220 -2.62 9.83 22.75
C GLY A 220 -3.81 10.75 23.02
N CYS A 221 -3.64 12.05 22.75
CA CYS A 221 -4.76 13.00 22.75
C CYS A 221 -5.32 13.15 21.33
N SER A 222 -6.62 12.95 21.17
CA SER A 222 -7.34 13.30 19.94
C SER A 222 -8.37 14.36 20.30
N CYS A 223 -8.21 15.57 19.74
CA CYS A 223 -9.19 16.64 19.89
C CYS A 223 -10.09 16.68 18.65
N SER A 224 -11.40 16.57 18.87
CA SER A 224 -12.42 16.82 17.85
C SER A 224 -13.23 18.05 18.25
N CYS A 225 -13.25 19.08 17.42
CA CYS A 225 -14.08 20.26 17.65
C CYS A 225 -15.55 19.91 17.40
N GLN A 226 -16.37 19.89 18.45
CA GLN A 226 -17.83 19.87 18.34
C GLN A 226 -18.40 21.12 19.00
N THR A 227 -19.31 21.79 18.30
CA THR A 227 -20.05 22.94 18.83
C THR A 227 -21.17 22.46 19.75
N GLY A 228 -20.95 22.55 21.07
CA GLY A 228 -21.97 22.26 22.07
C GLY A 228 -21.49 22.66 23.47
N VAL A 229 -22.30 23.46 24.17
CA VAL A 229 -22.02 23.89 25.55
C VAL A 229 -22.18 22.69 26.47
N ALA A 230 -21.07 22.12 26.95
CA ALA A 230 -21.07 21.10 27.99
C ALA A 230 -20.59 21.71 29.31
N THR A 231 -21.51 21.95 30.25
CA THR A 231 -21.21 22.33 31.63
C THR A 231 -20.86 21.08 32.44
N TYR A 232 -19.59 20.94 32.83
CA TYR A 232 -19.14 19.92 33.79
C TYR A 232 -18.90 20.58 35.17
N PRO A 233 -19.72 20.30 36.20
CA PRO A 233 -19.71 21.05 37.47
C PRO A 233 -18.58 20.67 38.46
N HIS A 234 -17.50 20.01 38.04
CA HIS A 234 -16.57 19.38 38.99
C HIS A 234 -15.08 19.73 38.88
N PHE A 235 -14.68 20.74 38.10
CA PHE A 235 -13.29 21.17 38.09
C PHE A 235 -13.15 22.69 38.29
N ARG A 236 -12.74 23.09 39.50
CA ARG A 236 -12.09 24.37 39.75
C ARG A 236 -10.58 24.14 39.67
N PHE A 237 -9.91 24.84 38.75
CA PHE A 237 -8.46 24.99 38.78
C PHE A 237 -8.15 26.23 39.63
N THR A 238 -7.31 26.06 40.64
CA THR A 238 -6.54 27.15 41.28
C THR A 238 -5.38 27.54 40.41
#